data_AF-A0A7S1RZK9-F1
#
_entry.id   AF-A0A7S1RZK9-F1
#
_cell.length_a   1.000
_cell.length_b   1.000
_cell.length_c   1.000
_cell.angle_alpha   90.00
_cell.angle_beta   90.00
_cell.angle_gamma   90.00
#
_symmetry.space_group_name_H-M   'P 1'
#
loop_
_entity.id
_entity.type
_entity.pdbx_description
1 polymer ?
#
loop_
_entity_poly.entity_id
_entity_poly.type
_entity_poly.pdbx_seq_one_letter_code
_entity_poly.pdbx_strand_id
1 'polypeptide(L)'
;NVHSWTAQLAEHFVEHQVPTRVIGVPASVEADLPLIEQTLGHDTVCRLFASIVGNLATQAASSGMQWCFVRIPGRSISHIAAEVALETIPHVVLVTAEMNREEMGLSEVTQKICNVIEARSREDMNYGVVIIPDQ
;
A
#
# COMPACT_ATOMS: atom_id res chain seq x y z
N ASN A 1 8.22 -8.86 -16.11
CA ASN A 1 7.63 -7.51 -16.02
C ASN A 1 6.94 -7.27 -17.36
N VAL A 2 5.61 -7.13 -17.43
CA VAL A 2 4.89 -7.15 -18.73
C VAL A 2 5.35 -6.00 -19.64
N HIS A 3 5.73 -4.86 -19.06
CA HIS A 3 6.25 -3.70 -19.78
C HIS A 3 7.61 -3.96 -20.43
N SER A 4 8.45 -4.80 -19.82
CA SER A 4 9.74 -5.17 -20.43
C SER A 4 9.53 -6.02 -21.69
N TRP A 5 8.50 -6.87 -21.71
CA TRP A 5 8.16 -7.68 -22.89
C TRP A 5 7.63 -6.81 -24.03
N THR A 6 6.84 -5.78 -23.72
CA THR A 6 6.37 -4.82 -24.73
C THR A 6 7.56 -4.12 -25.42
N ALA A 7 8.54 -3.65 -24.65
CA ALA A 7 9.74 -3.02 -25.20
C ALA A 7 10.58 -4.00 -26.05
N GLN A 8 10.86 -5.19 -25.52
CA GLN A 8 11.61 -6.24 -26.22
C GLN A 8 10.92 -6.68 -27.52
N LEU A 9 9.59 -6.79 -27.52
CA LEU A 9 8.84 -7.15 -28.72
C LEU A 9 8.85 -6.04 -29.77
N ALA A 10 8.78 -4.77 -29.33
CA ALA A 10 8.88 -3.62 -30.22
C ALA A 10 10.25 -3.57 -30.91
N GLU A 11 11.33 -3.77 -30.15
CA GLU A 11 12.70 -3.87 -30.68
C GLU A 11 12.82 -5.01 -31.70
N HIS A 12 12.31 -6.20 -31.35
CA HIS A 12 12.33 -7.35 -32.24
C HIS A 12 11.58 -7.11 -33.57
N PHE A 13 10.45 -6.41 -33.55
CA PHE A 13 9.68 -6.08 -34.76
C PHE A 13 10.42 -5.11 -35.67
N VAL A 14 11.15 -4.16 -35.09
CA VAL A 14 12.01 -3.23 -35.84
C VAL A 14 13.18 -3.98 -36.49
N GLU A 15 13.84 -4.88 -35.74
CA GLU A 15 14.94 -5.71 -36.26
C GLU A 15 14.51 -6.61 -37.44
N HIS A 16 13.29 -7.17 -37.38
CA HIS A 16 12.77 -8.09 -38.39
C HIS A 16 11.91 -7.42 -39.47
N GLN A 17 11.90 -6.07 -39.51
CA GLN A 17 11.12 -5.28 -40.49
C GLN A 17 9.63 -5.62 -40.53
N VAL A 18 9.05 -5.97 -39.38
CA VAL A 18 7.62 -6.26 -39.24
C VAL A 18 6.86 -4.93 -39.20
N PRO A 19 5.87 -4.68 -40.09
CA PRO A 19 5.19 -3.38 -40.18
C PRO A 19 4.18 -3.10 -39.04
N THR A 20 4.14 -3.97 -38.03
CA THR A 20 3.18 -3.91 -36.91
C THR A 20 3.72 -3.01 -35.80
N ARG A 21 2.87 -2.14 -35.25
CA ARG A 21 3.21 -1.31 -34.08
C ARG A 21 2.93 -2.08 -32.80
N VAL A 22 3.83 -1.97 -31.82
CA VAL A 22 3.66 -2.49 -30.47
C VAL A 22 3.47 -1.30 -29.52
N ILE A 23 2.34 -1.26 -28.81
CA ILE A 23 1.97 -0.14 -27.92
C ILE A 23 1.80 -0.69 -26.50
N GLY A 24 2.47 -0.06 -25.53
CA GLY A 24 2.32 -0.36 -24.11
C GLY A 24 1.30 0.55 -23.44
N VAL A 25 0.47 -0.01 -22.57
CA VAL A 25 -0.42 0.74 -21.68
C VAL A 25 0.03 0.51 -20.24
N PRO A 26 0.23 1.57 -19.43
CA PRO A 26 0.68 1.43 -18.05
C PRO A 26 -0.46 0.95 -17.14
N ALA A 27 -0.60 -0.37 -17.00
CA ALA A 27 -1.57 -1.01 -16.13
C ALA A 27 -0.86 -1.75 -14.99
N SER A 28 -0.96 -1.19 -13.79
CA SER A 28 -0.41 -1.72 -12.54
C SER A 28 -1.22 -1.12 -11.39
N VAL A 29 -1.49 -1.91 -10.35
CA VAL A 29 -2.17 -1.37 -9.15
C VAL A 29 -1.18 -0.66 -8.21
N GLU A 30 0.11 -0.90 -8.39
CA GLU A 30 1.18 -0.43 -7.50
C GLU A 30 1.65 1.00 -7.80
N ALA A 31 1.30 1.56 -8.97
CA ALA A 31 1.85 2.82 -9.48
C ALA A 31 3.39 2.86 -9.52
N ASP A 32 4.01 1.73 -9.84
CA ASP A 32 5.45 1.48 -9.75
C ASP A 32 6.23 1.67 -11.07
N LEU A 33 5.61 2.25 -12.09
CA LEU A 33 6.26 2.47 -13.38
C LEU A 33 6.99 3.83 -13.43
N PRO A 34 8.26 3.87 -13.85
CA PRO A 34 9.01 5.11 -13.93
C PRO A 34 8.49 6.01 -15.04
N LEU A 35 8.71 7.33 -14.89
CA LEU A 35 8.41 8.38 -15.87
C LEU A 35 6.92 8.59 -16.19
N ILE A 36 6.02 7.98 -15.42
CA ILE A 36 4.58 8.25 -15.49
C ILE A 36 4.07 8.64 -14.10
N GLU A 37 3.04 9.48 -14.07
CA GLU A 37 2.48 9.99 -12.81
C GLU A 37 1.64 8.92 -12.09
N GLN A 38 0.89 8.11 -12.84
CA GLN A 38 0.00 7.10 -12.27
C GLN A 38 -0.29 5.97 -13.28
N THR A 39 -0.64 4.80 -12.75
CA THR A 39 -0.99 3.60 -13.53
C THR A 39 -2.48 3.29 -13.48
N LEU A 40 -2.99 2.63 -14.54
CA LEU A 40 -4.37 2.17 -14.57
C LEU A 40 -4.62 1.14 -13.46
N GLY A 41 -5.64 1.39 -12.66
CA GLY A 41 -6.09 0.51 -11.57
C GLY A 41 -5.69 0.99 -10.17
N HIS A 42 -4.67 1.85 -10.05
CA HIS A 42 -4.19 2.35 -8.75
C HIS A 42 -5.28 3.10 -7.96
N ASP A 43 -5.93 4.11 -8.57
CA ASP A 43 -7.02 4.89 -7.95
C ASP A 43 -8.17 4.01 -7.45
N THR A 44 -8.58 3.03 -8.25
CA THR A 44 -9.68 2.11 -7.89
C THR A 44 -9.32 1.25 -6.68
N VAL A 45 -8.09 0.74 -6.63
CA VAL A 45 -7.63 -0.08 -5.51
C VAL A 45 -7.49 0.75 -4.24
N CYS A 46 -6.92 1.95 -4.32
CA CYS A 46 -6.77 2.83 -3.16
C CYS A 46 -8.14 3.19 -2.57
N ARG A 47 -9.10 3.64 -3.38
CA ARG A 47 -10.46 3.95 -2.90
C ARG A 47 -11.18 2.74 -2.29
N LEU A 48 -11.00 1.56 -2.87
CA LEU A 48 -11.59 0.34 -2.33
C LEU A 48 -11.05 0.05 -0.93
N PHE A 49 -9.73 0.08 -0.77
CA PHE A 49 -9.11 -0.18 0.53
C PHE A 49 -9.37 0.92 1.54
N ALA A 50 -9.39 2.19 1.12
CA ALA A 50 -9.77 3.31 1.98
C ALA A 50 -11.20 3.19 2.50
N SER A 51 -12.14 2.79 1.64
CA SER A 51 -13.51 2.49 2.05
C SER A 51 -13.58 1.37 3.09
N ILE A 52 -12.84 0.27 2.88
CA ILE A 52 -12.80 -0.85 3.82
C ILE A 52 -12.17 -0.42 5.16
N VAL A 53 -11.02 0.23 5.12
CA VAL A 53 -10.29 0.67 6.32
C VAL A 53 -11.08 1.72 7.10
N GLY A 54 -11.70 2.69 6.42
CA GLY A 54 -12.56 3.70 7.04
C GLY A 54 -13.79 3.09 7.72
N ASN A 55 -14.40 2.09 7.10
CA ASN A 55 -15.52 1.35 7.71
C ASN A 55 -15.06 0.57 8.95
N LEU A 56 -13.92 -0.10 8.90
CA LEU A 56 -13.34 -0.79 10.06
C LEU A 56 -12.99 0.19 11.18
N ALA A 57 -12.43 1.36 10.85
CA ALA A 57 -12.11 2.40 11.83
C ALA A 57 -13.38 2.91 12.54
N THR A 58 -14.44 3.16 11.78
CA THR A 58 -15.75 3.57 12.32
C THR A 58 -16.35 2.47 13.20
N GLN A 59 -16.25 1.22 12.77
CA GLN A 59 -16.74 0.08 13.55
C GLN A 59 -15.94 -0.12 14.84
N ALA A 60 -14.62 0.07 14.79
CA ALA A 60 -13.75 -0.02 15.96
C ALA A 60 -14.04 1.08 16.97
N ALA A 61 -14.24 2.31 16.51
CA ALA A 61 -14.63 3.43 17.36
C ALA A 61 -16.02 3.25 17.96
N SER A 62 -16.97 2.68 17.21
CA SER A 62 -18.34 2.44 17.67
C SER A 62 -18.41 1.33 18.73
N SER A 63 -17.66 0.24 18.57
CA SER A 63 -17.65 -0.83 19.57
C SER A 63 -16.76 -0.52 20.78
N GLY A 64 -15.74 0.32 20.60
CA GLY A 64 -14.82 0.75 21.66
C GLY A 64 -13.84 -0.32 22.17
N MET A 65 -13.84 -1.52 21.57
CA MET A 65 -13.18 -2.70 22.16
C MET A 65 -12.32 -3.53 21.19
N GLN A 66 -12.13 -3.08 19.94
CA GLN A 66 -11.43 -3.88 18.93
C GLN A 66 -10.27 -3.12 18.27
N TRP A 67 -9.18 -3.86 18.05
CA TRP A 67 -8.06 -3.46 17.23
C TRP A 67 -8.07 -4.25 15.93
N CYS A 68 -8.16 -3.56 14.80
CA CYS A 68 -8.16 -4.18 13.48
C CYS A 68 -6.76 -4.09 12.84
N PHE A 69 -6.20 -5.22 12.44
CA PHE A 69 -4.94 -5.28 11.71
C PHE A 69 -5.25 -5.57 10.24
N VAL A 70 -4.99 -4.59 9.38
CA VAL A 70 -5.35 -4.64 7.95
C VAL A 70 -4.09 -4.78 7.12
N ARG A 71 -3.95 -5.92 6.45
CA ARG A 71 -2.89 -6.14 5.48
C ARG A 71 -3.28 -5.52 4.14
N ILE A 72 -2.47 -4.57 3.66
CA ILE A 72 -2.67 -3.91 2.37
C ILE A 72 -1.71 -4.52 1.34
N PRO A 73 -2.21 -5.01 0.19
CA PRO A 73 -1.35 -5.53 -0.86
C PRO A 73 -0.43 -4.44 -1.39
N GLY A 74 0.83 -4.81 -1.65
CA GLY A 74 1.84 -3.92 -2.22
C GLY A 74 3.15 -4.66 -2.41
N ARG A 75 3.94 -4.32 -3.44
CA ARG A 75 5.21 -5.00 -3.74
C ARG A 75 6.46 -4.22 -3.32
N SER A 76 6.65 -3.04 -3.88
CA SER A 76 7.98 -2.40 -3.91
C SER A 76 8.02 -1.15 -3.06
N ILE A 77 6.93 -0.39 -3.07
CA ILE A 77 6.78 0.88 -2.38
C ILE A 77 5.35 0.87 -1.85
N SER A 78 5.17 1.23 -0.59
CA SER A 78 3.88 1.19 0.09
C SER A 78 2.91 2.28 -0.41
N HIS A 79 2.86 2.59 -1.72
CA HIS A 79 2.02 3.65 -2.30
C HIS A 79 0.54 3.46 -1.98
N ILE A 80 0.04 2.24 -2.13
CA ILE A 80 -1.36 1.92 -1.78
C ILE A 80 -1.60 2.14 -0.28
N ALA A 81 -0.70 1.63 0.58
CA ALA A 81 -0.83 1.80 2.03
C ALA A 81 -0.72 3.27 2.46
N ALA A 82 0.12 4.06 1.80
CA ALA A 82 0.29 5.49 2.04
C ALA A 82 -0.96 6.28 1.64
N GLU A 83 -1.52 6.03 0.46
CA GLU A 83 -2.76 6.69 0.00
C GLU A 83 -3.93 6.34 0.92
N VAL A 84 -4.10 5.06 1.24
CA VAL A 84 -5.13 4.60 2.18
C VAL A 84 -4.94 5.23 3.56
N ALA A 85 -3.70 5.36 4.03
CA ALA A 85 -3.41 6.03 5.31
C ALA A 85 -3.76 7.52 5.29
N LEU A 86 -3.46 8.23 4.20
CA LEU A 86 -3.80 9.64 4.05
C LEU A 86 -5.31 9.86 4.01
N GLU A 87 -6.05 8.99 3.34
CA GLU A 87 -7.52 9.09 3.26
C GLU A 87 -8.22 8.72 4.58
N THR A 88 -7.71 7.72 5.32
CA THR A 88 -8.42 7.13 6.45
C THR A 88 -7.89 7.51 7.83
N ILE A 89 -6.70 8.10 7.91
CA ILE A 89 -6.03 8.53 9.15
C ILE A 89 -6.07 7.41 10.22
N PRO A 90 -5.49 6.24 9.93
CA PRO A 90 -5.43 5.11 10.87
C PRO A 90 -4.54 5.44 12.08
N HIS A 91 -4.59 4.58 13.09
CA HIS A 91 -3.88 4.79 14.36
C HIS A 91 -2.40 4.42 14.25
N VAL A 92 -2.09 3.41 13.44
CA VAL A 92 -0.71 3.00 13.14
C VAL A 92 -0.63 2.62 11.67
N VAL A 93 0.43 3.07 11.00
CA VAL A 93 0.79 2.65 9.63
C VAL A 93 2.23 2.22 9.66
N LEU A 94 2.50 1.02 9.20
CA LEU A 94 3.85 0.57 8.96
C LEU A 94 4.29 1.00 7.57
N VAL A 95 5.44 1.65 7.48
CA VAL A 95 6.04 2.10 6.22
C VAL A 95 7.33 1.35 5.99
N THR A 96 7.36 0.49 4.98
CA THR A 96 8.50 -0.40 4.71
C THR A 96 9.80 0.36 4.47
N ALA A 97 9.73 1.50 3.78
CA ALA A 97 10.88 2.37 3.55
C ALA A 97 11.48 2.94 4.85
N GLU A 98 10.64 3.29 5.84
CA GLU A 98 11.09 3.75 7.15
C GLU A 98 11.73 2.61 7.93
N MET A 99 11.06 1.45 8.00
CA MET A 99 11.55 0.28 8.72
C MET A 99 12.90 -0.20 8.19
N ASN A 100 13.07 -0.24 6.87
CA ASN A 100 14.34 -0.62 6.25
C ASN A 100 15.46 0.39 6.53
N ARG A 101 15.14 1.69 6.52
CA ARG A 101 16.12 2.76 6.82
C ARG A 101 16.55 2.75 8.29
N GLU A 102 15.65 2.38 9.19
CA GLU A 102 15.90 2.28 10.63
C GLU A 102 16.39 0.89 11.05
N GLU A 103 16.60 -0.03 10.10
CA GLU A 103 17.00 -1.44 10.34
C GLU A 103 16.10 -2.15 11.36
N MET A 104 14.80 -1.82 11.35
CA MET A 104 13.87 -2.25 12.38
C MET A 104 13.63 -3.75 12.36
N GLY A 105 13.86 -4.41 13.50
CA GLY A 105 13.50 -5.80 13.72
C GLY A 105 12.02 -5.98 14.09
N LEU A 106 11.53 -7.22 13.99
CA LEU A 106 10.14 -7.57 14.38
C LEU A 106 9.80 -7.14 15.82
N SER A 107 10.76 -7.25 16.75
CA SER A 107 10.56 -6.85 18.14
C SER A 107 10.33 -5.34 18.27
N GLU A 108 11.04 -4.54 17.49
CA GLU A 108 10.93 -3.07 17.53
C GLU A 108 9.62 -2.61 16.88
N VAL A 109 9.23 -3.21 15.75
CA VAL A 109 7.93 -2.97 15.12
C VAL A 109 6.80 -3.30 16.09
N THR A 110 6.85 -4.47 16.72
CA THR A 110 5.83 -4.89 17.71
C THR A 110 5.81 -3.93 18.90
N GLN A 111 6.98 -3.49 19.39
CA GLN A 111 7.05 -2.54 20.48
C GLN A 111 6.46 -1.17 20.10
N LYS A 112 6.73 -0.65 18.88
CA LYS A 112 6.11 0.59 18.38
C LYS A 112 4.58 0.48 18.40
N ILE A 113 4.01 -0.64 17.93
CA ILE A 113 2.56 -0.89 17.95
C ILE A 113 2.04 -0.95 19.39
N CYS A 114 2.67 -1.74 20.26
CA CYS A 114 2.25 -1.89 21.67
C CYS A 114 2.28 -0.56 22.41
N ASN A 115 3.28 0.29 22.18
CA ASN A 115 3.37 1.62 22.80
C ASN A 115 2.18 2.50 22.43
N VAL A 116 1.73 2.47 21.17
CA VAL A 116 0.54 3.21 20.72
C VAL A 116 -0.73 2.66 21.37
N ILE A 117 -0.87 1.34 21.43
CA ILE A 117 -2.01 0.69 22.10
C ILE A 117 -2.05 1.07 23.58
N GLU A 118 -0.91 1.01 24.28
CA GLU A 118 -0.81 1.34 25.70
C GLU A 118 -1.14 2.82 25.96
N ALA A 119 -0.59 3.73 25.15
CA ALA A 119 -0.86 5.16 25.28
C ALA A 119 -2.36 5.46 25.13
N ARG A 120 -3.02 4.84 24.16
CA ARG A 120 -4.46 4.98 23.93
C ARG A 120 -5.30 4.33 25.02
N SER A 121 -4.88 3.17 25.52
CA SER A 121 -5.58 2.48 26.61
C SER A 121 -5.60 3.31 27.90
N ARG A 122 -4.54 4.09 28.19
CA ARG A 122 -4.51 5.04 29.32
C ARG A 122 -5.56 6.15 29.21
N GLU A 123 -6.02 6.43 28.00
CA GLU A 123 -7.11 7.38 27.69
C GLU A 123 -8.46 6.68 27.49
N ASP A 124 -8.58 5.41 27.90
CA ASP A 124 -9.77 4.56 27.72
C ASP A 124 -10.16 4.31 26.24
N MET A 125 -9.23 4.54 25.31
CA MET A 125 -9.39 4.31 23.88
C MET A 125 -8.87 2.91 23.50
N ASN A 126 -9.58 1.87 23.93
CA ASN A 126 -9.20 0.46 23.72
C ASN A 126 -9.53 -0.09 22.32
N TYR A 127 -9.43 0.77 21.31
CA TYR A 127 -9.71 0.44 19.91
C TYR A 127 -8.73 1.14 18.96
N GLY A 128 -8.59 0.59 17.76
CA GLY A 128 -7.77 1.20 16.73
C GLY A 128 -7.67 0.39 15.46
N VAL A 129 -6.93 0.92 14.50
CA VAL A 129 -6.65 0.30 13.21
C VAL A 129 -5.18 0.42 12.89
N VAL A 130 -4.57 -0.70 12.54
CA VAL A 130 -3.16 -0.82 12.13
C VAL A 130 -3.11 -1.23 10.67
N ILE A 131 -2.44 -0.46 9.83
CA ILE A 131 -2.15 -0.81 8.44
C ILE A 131 -0.79 -1.48 8.35
N ILE A 132 -0.76 -2.66 7.76
CA ILE A 132 0.45 -3.47 7.52
C ILE A 132 0.62 -3.62 6.00
N PRO A 133 1.68 -3.09 5.38
CA PRO A 133 1.98 -3.37 3.98
C PRO A 133 2.42 -4.84 3.83
N ASP A 134 2.13 -5.44 2.68
CA ASP A 134 2.41 -6.87 2.44
C ASP A 134 3.91 -7.21 2.39
N GLN A 135 4.77 -6.25 2.04
CA GLN A 135 6.22 -6.38 1.94
C GLN A 135 6.94 -5.24 2.66
#